data_AF-A0A917DNI5-F1
#
_entry.id   AF-A0A917DNI5-F1
#
_cell.length_a   1.000
_cell.length_b   1.000
_cell.length_c   1.000
_cell.angle_alpha   90.00
_cell.angle_beta   90.00
_cell.angle_gamma   90.00
#
_symmetry.space_group_name_H-M   'P 1'
#
loop_
_entity.id
_entity.type
_entity.pdbx_description
1 polymer ?
#
loop_
_entity_poly.entity_id
_entity_poly.type
_entity_poly.pdbx_seq_one_letter_code
_entity_poly.pdbx_strand_id
1 'polypeptide(L)'
;MKERCPKERLFWLLSQYKNGEIEIDSFCNEFHITYAHDLEFDEITQKEEELFERLSRCAARFSNDIEDQVKYPNVYTTTEEIQEIANKIFQELNI
;
A
#
# COMPACT_ATOMS: atom_id res chain seq x y z
N MET A 1 15.34 -6.92 17.66
CA MET A 1 14.86 -5.66 17.07
C MET A 1 13.58 -5.29 17.79
N LYS A 2 13.38 -4.01 18.10
CA LYS A 2 12.08 -3.56 18.63
C LYS A 2 11.05 -3.71 17.52
N GLU A 3 9.87 -4.22 17.85
CA GLU A 3 8.76 -4.30 16.90
C GLU A 3 8.33 -2.88 16.52
N ARG A 4 8.11 -2.63 15.22
CA ARG A 4 7.64 -1.33 14.73
C ARG A 4 6.17 -1.17 15.10
N CYS A 5 5.74 0.01 15.50
CA CYS A 5 4.28 0.25 15.58
C CYS A 5 3.68 0.19 14.15
N PRO A 6 2.35 0.02 14.02
CA PRO A 6 1.69 -0.10 12.72
C PRO A 6 2.01 1.10 11.81
N LYS A 7 1.98 2.33 12.33
CA LYS A 7 2.39 3.51 11.57
C LYS A 7 3.84 3.42 11.06
N GLU A 8 4.80 3.12 11.92
CA GLU A 8 6.21 2.95 11.54
C GLU A 8 6.38 1.84 10.49
N ARG A 9 5.56 0.78 10.57
CA ARG A 9 5.55 -0.32 9.60
C ARG A 9 5.04 0.15 8.24
N LEU A 10 3.97 0.94 8.16
CA LEU A 10 3.46 1.49 6.90
C LEU A 10 4.50 2.35 6.18
N PHE A 11 5.15 3.26 6.90
CA PHE A 11 6.23 4.09 6.34
C PHE A 11 7.44 3.25 5.91
N TRP A 12 7.79 2.23 6.70
CA TRP A 12 8.86 1.31 6.33
C TRP A 12 8.52 0.56 5.04
N LEU A 13 7.31 0.01 4.89
CA LEU A 13 6.86 -0.68 3.68
C LEU A 13 6.90 0.24 2.45
N LEU A 14 6.45 1.49 2.60
CA LEU A 14 6.55 2.52 1.54
C LEU A 14 7.99 2.76 1.11
N SER A 15 8.93 2.84 2.06
CA SER A 15 10.36 2.98 1.75
C SER A 15 10.92 1.74 1.08
N GLN A 16 10.58 0.53 1.54
CA GLN A 16 11.05 -0.70 0.90
C GLN A 16 10.54 -0.77 -0.55
N TYR A 17 9.27 -0.43 -0.78
CA TYR A 17 8.69 -0.46 -2.13
C TYR A 17 9.34 0.59 -3.03
N LYS A 18 9.53 1.82 -2.53
CA LYS A 18 10.24 2.89 -3.24
C LYS A 18 11.66 2.50 -3.65
N ASN A 19 12.37 1.77 -2.79
CA ASN A 19 13.75 1.34 -3.03
C ASN A 19 13.86 0.06 -3.87
N GLY A 20 12.74 -0.59 -4.22
CA GLY A 20 12.74 -1.90 -4.88
C GLY A 20 13.26 -3.04 -3.99
N GLU A 21 13.14 -2.89 -2.67
CA GLU A 21 13.60 -3.86 -1.66
C GLU A 21 12.51 -4.89 -1.29
N ILE A 22 11.28 -4.68 -1.76
CA ILE A 22 10.13 -5.57 -1.56
C ILE A 22 9.38 -5.74 -2.88
N GLU A 23 8.99 -6.98 -3.17
CA GLU A 23 8.14 -7.30 -4.32
C GLU A 23 6.72 -6.74 -4.13
N ILE A 24 6.08 -6.36 -5.24
CA ILE A 24 4.79 -5.67 -5.21
C ILE A 24 3.66 -6.49 -4.55
N ASP A 25 3.62 -7.82 -4.77
CA ASP A 25 2.63 -8.70 -4.13
C ASP A 25 2.78 -8.68 -2.60
N SER A 26 4.01 -8.79 -2.12
CA SER A 26 4.34 -8.74 -0.69
C SER A 26 4.03 -7.35 -0.12
N PHE A 27 4.39 -6.29 -0.84
CA PHE A 27 4.06 -4.92 -0.43
C PHE A 27 2.55 -4.72 -0.30
N CYS A 28 1.77 -5.12 -1.31
CA CYS A 28 0.32 -4.93 -1.29
C CYS A 28 -0.33 -5.68 -0.13
N ASN A 29 0.02 -6.95 0.07
CA ASN A 29 -0.52 -7.74 1.18
C ASN A 29 -0.15 -7.15 2.54
N GLU A 30 1.13 -6.88 2.76
CA GLU A 30 1.61 -6.39 4.06
C GLU A 30 1.08 -4.99 4.37
N PHE A 31 1.02 -4.11 3.36
CA PHE A 31 0.48 -2.76 3.54
C PHE A 31 -1.01 -2.79 3.85
N HIS A 32 -1.78 -3.59 3.11
CA HIS A 32 -3.21 -3.75 3.36
C HIS A 32 -3.47 -4.28 4.77
N ILE A 33 -2.79 -5.36 5.16
CA ILE A 33 -2.95 -5.97 6.48
C ILE A 33 -2.61 -4.97 7.58
N THR A 34 -1.45 -4.31 7.48
CA THR A 34 -1.01 -3.33 8.48
C THR A 34 -2.03 -2.19 8.62
N TYR A 35 -2.54 -1.66 7.51
CA TYR A 35 -3.49 -0.55 7.55
C TYR A 35 -4.89 -0.96 8.04
N ALA A 36 -5.41 -2.11 7.55
CA ALA A 36 -6.80 -2.49 7.76
C ALA A 36 -7.03 -3.30 9.05
N HIS A 37 -5.99 -3.93 9.60
CA HIS A 37 -6.11 -4.82 10.76
C HIS A 37 -5.30 -4.35 11.98
N ASP A 38 -4.14 -3.72 11.76
CA ASP A 38 -3.21 -3.44 12.86
C ASP A 38 -3.21 -1.96 13.30
N LEU A 39 -3.57 -1.04 12.40
CA LEU A 39 -3.49 0.40 12.64
C LEU A 39 -4.68 0.92 13.46
N GLU A 40 -4.38 1.66 14.52
CA GLU A 40 -5.36 2.51 15.21
C GLU A 40 -5.39 3.89 14.53
N PHE A 41 -6.57 4.38 14.14
CA PHE A 41 -6.70 5.59 13.31
C PHE A 41 -6.29 6.89 14.00
N ASP A 42 -6.17 6.90 15.33
CA ASP A 42 -5.68 8.04 16.10
C ASP A 42 -4.14 8.22 16.01
N GLU A 43 -3.41 7.26 15.42
CA GLU A 43 -1.96 7.32 15.23
C GLU A 43 -1.53 8.11 13.98
N ILE A 44 -2.45 8.34 13.03
CA ILE A 44 -2.16 8.99 11.76
C ILE A 44 -2.90 10.32 11.60
N THR A 45 -2.35 11.19 10.75
CA THR A 45 -3.02 12.42 10.36
C THR A 45 -4.13 12.13 9.35
N GLN A 46 -5.12 13.01 9.25
CA GLN A 46 -6.17 12.89 8.23
C GLN A 46 -5.61 12.75 6.80
N LYS A 47 -4.52 13.47 6.50
CA LYS A 47 -3.87 13.38 5.18
C LYS A 47 -3.25 11.99 4.94
N GLU A 48 -2.57 11.44 5.95
CA GLU A 48 -2.03 10.07 5.90
C GLU A 48 -3.18 9.07 5.74
N GLU A 49 -4.28 9.25 6.47
CA GLU A 49 -5.46 8.39 6.40
C GLU A 49 -6.05 8.33 4.98
N GLU A 50 -6.36 9.49 4.38
CA GLU A 50 -6.92 9.57 3.03
C GLU A 50 -6.02 8.90 1.97
N LEU A 51 -4.71 9.09 2.10
CA LEU A 51 -3.72 8.53 1.19
C LEU A 51 -3.55 7.01 1.40
N PHE A 52 -3.44 6.56 2.64
CA PHE A 52 -3.23 5.16 2.99
C PHE A 52 -4.49 4.32 2.79
N GLU A 53 -5.68 4.88 2.99
CA GLU A 53 -6.95 4.21 2.69
C GLU A 53 -7.02 3.84 1.20
N ARG A 54 -6.72 4.83 0.33
CA ARG A 54 -6.74 4.62 -1.12
C ARG A 54 -5.76 3.53 -1.53
N LEU A 55 -4.53 3.58 -1.02
CA LEU A 55 -3.52 2.56 -1.32
C LEU A 55 -3.94 1.19 -0.78
N SER A 56 -4.41 1.10 0.47
CA SER A 56 -4.85 -0.16 1.08
C SER A 56 -5.99 -0.82 0.31
N ARG A 57 -6.98 -0.04 -0.13
CA ARG A 57 -8.11 -0.56 -0.93
C ARG A 57 -7.69 -1.13 -2.29
N CYS A 58 -6.72 -0.49 -2.93
CA CYS A 58 -6.13 -0.96 -4.18
C CYS A 58 -5.25 -2.20 -3.95
N ALA A 59 -4.42 -2.16 -2.90
CA ALA A 59 -3.55 -3.26 -2.50
C ALA A 59 -4.33 -4.54 -2.14
N ALA A 60 -5.48 -4.41 -1.47
CA ALA A 60 -6.37 -5.54 -1.16
C ALA A 60 -6.93 -6.26 -2.39
N ARG A 61 -6.88 -5.61 -3.55
CA ARG A 61 -7.42 -6.09 -4.83
C ARG A 61 -6.33 -6.26 -5.88
N PHE A 62 -5.06 -6.16 -5.49
CA PHE A 62 -3.96 -6.32 -6.42
C PHE A 62 -3.89 -7.78 -6.90
N SER A 63 -3.68 -7.96 -8.21
CA SER A 63 -3.29 -9.25 -8.78
C SER A 63 -2.27 -9.01 -9.90
N ASN A 64 -1.15 -9.71 -9.81
CA ASN A 64 -0.13 -9.70 -10.86
C ASN A 64 -0.46 -10.64 -12.04
N ASP A 65 -1.57 -11.40 -11.94
CA ASP A 65 -1.98 -12.36 -12.96
C ASP A 65 -2.77 -11.67 -14.07
N ILE A 66 -2.22 -11.73 -15.29
CA ILE A 66 -2.85 -11.17 -16.49
C ILE A 66 -4.21 -11.83 -16.76
N GLU A 67 -4.37 -13.13 -16.46
CA GLU A 67 -5.65 -13.82 -16.67
C GLU A 67 -6.75 -13.24 -15.77
N ASP A 68 -6.42 -12.92 -14.51
CA ASP A 68 -7.37 -12.28 -13.58
C ASP A 68 -7.80 -10.90 -14.08
N GLN A 69 -6.85 -10.10 -14.57
CA GLN A 69 -7.12 -8.76 -15.10
C GLN A 69 -8.00 -8.80 -16.36
N VAL A 70 -7.77 -9.78 -17.25
CA VAL A 70 -8.57 -9.95 -18.47
C VAL A 70 -9.95 -10.51 -18.16
N LYS A 71 -10.04 -11.48 -17.26
CA LYS A 71 -11.29 -12.19 -16.94
C LYS A 71 -12.21 -11.37 -16.05
N TYR A 72 -11.64 -10.53 -15.19
CA TYR A 72 -12.39 -9.73 -14.22
C TYR A 72 -12.00 -8.25 -14.33
N PRO A 73 -12.35 -7.58 -15.44
CA PRO A 73 -12.05 -6.18 -15.62
C PRO A 73 -12.71 -5.34 -14.52
N ASN A 74 -11.98 -4.35 -14.01
CA ASN A 74 -12.36 -3.49 -12.88
C ASN A 74 -12.44 -4.19 -11.50
N VAL A 75 -12.11 -5.49 -11.42
CA VAL A 75 -12.07 -6.22 -10.15
C VAL A 75 -10.69 -6.13 -9.51
N TYR A 76 -9.64 -6.37 -10.30
CA TYR A 76 -8.26 -6.35 -9.82
C TYR A 76 -7.58 -5.02 -10.15
N THR A 77 -6.71 -4.61 -9.24
CA THR A 77 -5.81 -3.48 -9.42
C THR A 77 -4.51 -3.94 -10.07
N THR A 78 -3.99 -3.15 -11.01
CA THR A 78 -2.74 -3.45 -11.72
C THR A 78 -1.51 -2.85 -11.02
N THR A 79 -0.32 -3.26 -11.49
CA THR A 79 0.95 -2.71 -11.01
C THR A 79 1.05 -1.21 -11.24
N GLU A 80 0.57 -0.73 -12.40
CA GLU A 80 0.59 0.68 -12.77
C GLU A 80 -0.27 1.52 -11.84
N GLU A 81 -1.44 1.03 -11.45
CA GLU A 81 -2.33 1.72 -10.50
C GLU A 81 -1.72 1.82 -9.11
N ILE A 82 -1.11 0.74 -8.61
CA ILE A 82 -0.38 0.75 -7.33
C ILE A 82 0.77 1.77 -7.39
N GLN A 83 1.54 1.76 -8.47
CA GLN A 83 2.68 2.66 -8.65
C GLN A 83 2.25 4.12 -8.75
N GLU A 84 1.15 4.43 -9.44
CA GLU A 84 0.59 5.79 -9.50
C GLU A 84 0.21 6.30 -8.11
N ILE A 85 -0.50 5.49 -7.33
CA ILE A 85 -0.93 5.86 -5.97
C ILE A 85 0.28 6.03 -5.05
N ALA A 86 1.23 5.08 -5.08
CA ALA A 86 2.44 5.16 -4.27
C ALA A 86 3.28 6.42 -4.59
N ASN A 87 3.44 6.74 -5.88
CA ASN A 87 4.14 7.96 -6.29
C ASN A 87 3.46 9.23 -5.78
N LYS A 88 2.13 9.27 -5.79
CA LYS A 88 1.37 10.38 -5.20
C LYS A 88 1.66 10.52 -3.69
N ILE A 89 1.71 9.40 -2.96
CA ILE A 89 2.05 9.39 -1.53
C ILE A 89 3.46 9.93 -1.30
N PHE A 90 4.45 9.47 -2.06
CA PHE A 90 5.84 9.92 -1.95
C PHE A 90 5.98 11.43 -2.14
N GLN A 91 5.27 11.98 -3.12
CA GLN A 91 5.23 13.42 -3.37
C GLN A 91 4.51 14.19 -2.26
N GLU A 92 3.35 13.71 -1.81
CA GLU A 92 2.53 14.42 -0.85
C GLU A 92 3.05 14.37 0.59
N LEU A 93 3.79 13.32 0.95
CA LEU A 93 4.39 13.15 2.26
C LEU A 93 5.89 13.51 2.30
N ASN A 94 6.49 13.85 1.16
CA ASN A 94 7.92 14.13 1.01
C ASN A 94 8.82 12.97 1.51
N ILE A 95 8.46 11.73 1.15
CA ILE A 95 9.19 10.51 1.51
C ILE A 95 9.77 9.81 0.30
#